data_AF-A0A966XCX6-F1
#
_entry.id   AF-A0A966XCX6-F1
#
_cell.length_a   1.000
_cell.length_b   1.000
_cell.length_c   1.000
_cell.angle_alpha   90.00
_cell.angle_beta   90.00
_cell.angle_gamma   90.00
#
_symmetry.space_group_name_H-M   'P 1'
#
loop_
_entity.id
_entity.type
_entity.pdbx_description
1 polymer ?
#
loop_
_entity_poly.entity_id
_entity_poly.type
_entity_poly.pdbx_seq_one_letter_code
_entity_poly.pdbx_strand_id
1 'polypeptide(L)'
;TQFGTFYAPNVSMSGTDGIGNWTLEQFAAALRDGINPDGQHYFPVFPYTDYAKMTNQDVVDLWAFWQSLPSIESANVAHEISFPFSMRRNIGLWKWLYADTPYVSQKGTRGAYLVEAVGHCAQCHTPRDPFGGLDVSRWMMGAPSADGRANIPPITPSELKWTAEEIAEYLQSGFTPEYDMVGGHMAAVVENTSRLTTADRNAIATYLTNLEN
;
A
#
# COMPACT_ATOMS: atom_id res chain seq x y z
N THR A 1 5.18 -15.76 0.78
CA THR A 1 3.78 -15.74 1.27
C THR A 1 3.23 -17.16 1.22
N GLN A 2 2.03 -17.43 1.75
CA GLN A 2 1.38 -18.74 1.58
C GLN A 2 1.05 -19.11 0.12
N PHE A 3 1.08 -18.15 -0.80
CA PHE A 3 0.78 -18.33 -2.22
C PHE A 3 2.02 -18.52 -3.10
N GLY A 4 3.22 -18.31 -2.55
CA GLY A 4 4.50 -18.35 -3.27
C GLY A 4 5.37 -17.11 -3.06
N THR A 5 6.37 -16.96 -3.94
CA THR A 5 7.35 -15.87 -3.94
C THR A 5 7.05 -14.89 -5.08
N PHE A 6 6.87 -13.62 -4.74
CA PHE A 6 6.66 -12.53 -5.68
C PHE A 6 7.94 -11.71 -5.79
N TYR A 7 8.49 -11.60 -6.99
CA TYR A 7 9.58 -10.68 -7.32
C TYR A 7 9.03 -9.33 -7.78
N ALA A 8 9.52 -8.23 -7.20
CA ALA A 8 9.18 -6.90 -7.68
C ALA A 8 9.76 -6.70 -9.09
N PRO A 9 8.97 -6.21 -10.06
CA PRO A 9 9.48 -5.92 -11.38
C PRO A 9 10.35 -4.65 -11.38
N ASN A 10 11.22 -4.53 -12.37
CA ASN A 10 11.88 -3.29 -12.74
C ASN A 10 10.84 -2.29 -13.23
N VAL A 11 10.69 -1.19 -12.48
CA VAL A 11 9.77 -0.08 -12.80
C VAL A 11 10.54 1.18 -13.20
N SER A 12 11.82 1.07 -13.58
CA SER A 12 12.61 2.19 -14.07
C SER A 12 12.16 2.63 -15.47
N MET A 13 12.69 3.76 -15.96
CA MET A 13 12.41 4.29 -17.30
C MET A 13 13.14 3.54 -18.44
N SER A 14 13.60 2.31 -18.20
CA SER A 14 14.14 1.45 -19.25
C SER A 14 13.04 1.13 -20.28
N GLY A 15 13.37 1.25 -21.56
CA GLY A 15 12.48 0.88 -22.66
C GLY A 15 12.41 -0.63 -22.90
N THR A 16 13.40 -1.39 -22.43
CA THR A 16 13.50 -2.85 -22.65
C THR A 16 13.04 -3.65 -21.45
N ASP A 17 13.48 -3.27 -20.26
CA ASP A 17 13.27 -4.02 -19.02
C ASP A 17 12.32 -3.33 -18.02
N GLY A 18 12.06 -2.04 -18.22
CA GLY A 18 11.25 -1.19 -17.34
C GLY A 18 9.91 -0.76 -17.95
N ILE A 19 9.43 0.40 -17.51
CA ILE A 19 8.17 1.02 -17.95
C ILE A 19 8.39 2.22 -18.89
N GLY A 20 9.60 2.37 -19.44
CA GLY A 20 9.99 3.56 -20.20
C GLY A 20 9.22 3.81 -21.50
N ASN A 21 8.61 2.76 -22.05
CA ASN A 21 7.77 2.84 -23.26
C ASN A 21 6.27 2.98 -22.95
N TRP A 22 5.89 3.07 -21.67
CA TRP A 22 4.48 3.17 -21.31
C TRP A 22 3.93 4.57 -21.56
N THR A 23 2.65 4.64 -21.87
CA THR A 23 1.89 5.90 -21.82
C THR A 23 1.42 6.18 -20.40
N LEU A 24 1.00 7.44 -20.13
CA LEU A 24 0.36 7.79 -18.87
C LEU A 24 -0.88 6.93 -18.59
N GLU A 25 -1.68 6.61 -19.62
CA GLU A 25 -2.87 5.78 -19.48
C GLU A 25 -2.51 4.36 -19.07
N GLN A 26 -1.44 3.79 -19.64
CA GLN A 26 -0.94 2.46 -19.26
C GLN A 26 -0.40 2.46 -17.83
N PHE A 27 0.34 3.51 -17.44
CA PHE A 27 0.79 3.69 -16.06
C PHE A 27 -0.39 3.80 -15.08
N ALA A 28 -1.41 4.60 -15.41
CA ALA A 28 -2.60 4.77 -14.60
C ALA A 28 -3.41 3.46 -14.49
N ALA A 29 -3.58 2.72 -15.58
CA ALA A 29 -4.28 1.42 -15.59
C ALA A 29 -3.52 0.36 -14.77
N ALA A 30 -2.19 0.35 -14.83
CA ALA A 30 -1.39 -0.51 -13.98
C ALA A 30 -1.59 -0.14 -12.50
N LEU A 31 -1.41 1.14 -12.16
CA LEU A 31 -1.42 1.63 -10.80
C LEU A 31 -2.79 1.49 -10.12
N ARG A 32 -3.88 1.82 -10.83
CA ARG A 32 -5.23 1.89 -10.25
C ARG A 32 -6.07 0.66 -10.53
N ASP A 33 -5.95 0.11 -11.74
CA ASP A 33 -6.79 -1.02 -12.15
C ASP A 33 -6.05 -2.35 -11.97
N GLY A 34 -4.73 -2.32 -11.73
CA GLY A 34 -3.91 -3.52 -11.65
C GLY A 34 -3.86 -4.26 -12.99
N ILE A 35 -3.76 -3.55 -14.11
CA ILE A 35 -3.74 -4.12 -15.46
C ILE A 35 -2.46 -3.69 -16.19
N ASN A 36 -1.71 -4.65 -16.73
CA ASN A 36 -0.51 -4.34 -17.51
C ASN A 36 -0.87 -3.85 -18.93
N PRO A 37 0.08 -3.30 -19.70
CA PRO A 37 -0.16 -2.85 -21.08
C PRO A 37 -0.77 -3.89 -22.02
N ASP A 38 -0.54 -5.19 -21.77
CA ASP A 38 -1.07 -6.31 -22.55
C ASP A 38 -2.48 -6.75 -22.10
N GLY A 39 -3.08 -6.06 -21.12
CA GLY A 39 -4.42 -6.35 -20.60
C GLY A 39 -4.46 -7.46 -19.53
N GLN A 40 -3.32 -7.96 -19.07
CA GLN A 40 -3.23 -8.97 -18.02
C GLN A 40 -3.36 -8.36 -16.62
N HIS A 41 -4.05 -9.05 -15.72
CA HIS A 41 -4.18 -8.62 -14.33
C HIS A 41 -2.88 -8.83 -13.55
N TYR A 42 -2.48 -7.83 -12.76
CA TYR A 42 -1.48 -7.95 -11.71
C TYR A 42 -2.02 -8.69 -10.49
N PHE A 43 -1.12 -9.39 -9.80
CA PHE A 43 -1.44 -10.01 -8.52
C PHE A 43 -1.69 -8.93 -7.44
N PRO A 44 -2.62 -9.15 -6.51
CA PRO A 44 -3.03 -8.14 -5.52
C PRO A 44 -1.97 -7.85 -4.44
N VAL A 45 -0.79 -8.45 -4.53
CA VAL A 45 0.39 -8.01 -3.76
C VAL A 45 0.88 -6.63 -4.19
N PHE A 46 0.54 -6.20 -5.42
CA PHE A 46 0.60 -4.80 -5.83
C PHE A 46 -0.70 -4.13 -5.35
N PRO A 47 -0.67 -3.12 -4.45
CA PRO A 47 -1.85 -2.59 -3.78
C PRO A 47 -2.68 -1.63 -4.66
N TYR A 48 -2.96 -2.03 -5.90
CA TYR A 48 -3.72 -1.21 -6.85
C TYR A 48 -5.14 -0.91 -6.35
N THR A 49 -5.72 -1.75 -5.49
CA THR A 49 -7.04 -1.49 -4.88
C THR A 49 -7.04 -0.29 -3.94
N ASP A 50 -5.90 0.04 -3.33
CA ASP A 50 -5.75 1.26 -2.52
C ASP A 50 -5.46 2.45 -3.42
N TYR A 51 -4.53 2.29 -4.37
CA TYR A 51 -4.17 3.33 -5.32
C TYR A 51 -5.32 3.71 -6.27
N ALA A 52 -6.32 2.85 -6.46
CA ALA A 52 -7.55 3.18 -7.17
C ALA A 52 -8.23 4.46 -6.63
N LYS A 53 -8.04 4.75 -5.34
CA LYS A 53 -8.57 5.93 -4.64
C LYS A 53 -7.71 7.20 -4.84
N MET A 54 -6.55 7.11 -5.49
CA MET A 54 -5.70 8.26 -5.82
C MET A 54 -6.42 9.28 -6.70
N THR A 55 -6.10 10.56 -6.52
CA THR A 55 -6.60 11.59 -7.43
C THR A 55 -5.94 11.43 -8.80
N ASN A 56 -6.64 11.84 -9.87
CA ASN A 56 -6.05 11.82 -11.22
C ASN A 56 -4.78 12.69 -11.28
N GLN A 57 -4.75 13.81 -10.56
CA GLN A 57 -3.61 14.72 -10.57
C GLN A 57 -2.38 14.07 -9.93
N ASP A 58 -2.53 13.40 -8.79
CA ASP A 58 -1.41 12.74 -8.12
C ASP A 58 -0.83 11.61 -8.98
N VAL A 59 -1.64 10.93 -9.79
CA VAL A 59 -1.15 9.92 -10.75
C VAL A 59 -0.34 10.57 -11.88
N VAL A 60 -0.78 11.71 -12.40
CA VAL A 60 -0.05 12.48 -13.41
C VAL A 60 1.27 12.99 -12.86
N ASP A 61 1.25 13.56 -11.65
CA ASP A 61 2.44 14.10 -10.99
C ASP A 61 3.43 12.98 -10.65
N LEU A 62 2.94 11.84 -10.19
CA LEU A 62 3.75 10.65 -9.94
C LEU A 62 4.41 10.15 -11.23
N TRP A 63 3.65 10.09 -12.33
CA TRP A 63 4.20 9.70 -13.64
C TRP A 63 5.27 10.67 -14.13
N ALA A 64 5.06 11.98 -13.97
CA ALA A 64 6.04 13.00 -14.31
C ALA A 64 7.31 12.88 -13.45
N PHE A 65 7.15 12.63 -12.14
CA PHE A 65 8.27 12.37 -11.25
C PHE A 65 9.03 11.10 -11.64
N TRP A 66 8.33 10.01 -11.96
CA TRP A 66 8.94 8.74 -12.37
C TRP A 66 9.81 8.88 -13.61
N GLN A 67 9.37 9.69 -14.57
CA GLN A 67 10.14 10.01 -15.78
C GLN A 67 11.45 10.77 -15.50
N SER A 68 11.60 11.40 -14.32
CA SER A 68 12.84 12.07 -13.92
C SER A 68 13.86 11.12 -13.27
N LEU A 69 13.46 9.89 -12.93
CA LEU A 69 14.30 8.91 -12.27
C LEU A 69 15.26 8.22 -13.26
N PRO A 70 16.42 7.72 -12.79
CA PRO A 70 17.36 7.01 -13.64
C PRO A 70 16.74 5.73 -14.23
N SER A 71 17.09 5.45 -15.48
CA SER A 71 16.81 4.15 -16.12
C SER A 71 17.80 3.10 -15.64
N ILE A 72 17.32 1.87 -15.44
CA ILE A 72 18.14 0.71 -15.09
C ILE A 72 17.76 -0.44 -16.03
N GLU A 73 18.74 -0.97 -16.76
CA GLU A 73 18.57 -2.20 -17.54
C GLU A 73 18.78 -3.41 -16.63
N SER A 74 17.69 -4.10 -16.31
CA SER A 74 17.69 -5.28 -15.45
C SER A 74 16.44 -6.09 -15.70
N ALA A 75 16.61 -7.25 -16.33
CA ALA A 75 15.53 -8.12 -16.73
C ALA A 75 14.67 -8.57 -15.54
N ASN A 76 13.36 -8.59 -15.76
CA ASN A 76 12.39 -9.05 -14.77
C ASN A 76 12.51 -10.55 -14.51
N VAL A 77 12.36 -10.94 -13.24
CA VAL A 77 12.26 -12.35 -12.84
C VAL A 77 10.79 -12.73 -12.68
N ALA A 78 10.41 -13.88 -13.25
CA ALA A 78 9.05 -14.39 -13.12
C ALA A 78 8.75 -14.79 -11.67
N HIS A 79 7.53 -14.51 -11.18
CA HIS A 79 7.11 -14.95 -9.85
C HIS A 79 7.07 -16.49 -9.74
N GLU A 80 7.43 -17.00 -8.56
CA GLU A 80 7.35 -18.42 -8.22
C GLU A 80 6.07 -18.68 -7.44
N ILE A 81 4.96 -18.84 -8.16
CA ILE A 81 3.62 -19.02 -7.61
C ILE A 81 3.11 -20.41 -7.96
N SER A 82 2.64 -21.15 -6.96
CA SER A 82 2.12 -22.50 -7.17
C SER A 82 0.74 -22.48 -7.83
N PHE A 83 0.45 -23.48 -8.66
CA PHE A 83 -0.91 -23.74 -9.14
C PHE A 83 -1.85 -24.02 -7.94
N PRO A 84 -3.10 -23.53 -7.92
CA PRO A 84 -3.80 -22.80 -8.99
C PRO A 84 -3.64 -21.26 -8.95
N PHE A 85 -2.89 -20.71 -8.00
CA PHE A 85 -2.78 -19.27 -7.76
C PHE A 85 -2.01 -18.51 -8.85
N SER A 86 -1.21 -19.20 -9.66
CA SER A 86 -0.50 -18.62 -10.81
C SER A 86 -1.41 -18.23 -11.99
N MET A 87 -2.67 -18.69 -12.01
CA MET A 87 -3.61 -18.39 -13.08
C MET A 87 -4.18 -16.97 -12.97
N ARG A 88 -3.58 -16.02 -13.71
CA ARG A 88 -3.99 -14.60 -13.72
C ARG A 88 -5.46 -14.36 -14.04
N ARG A 89 -6.13 -15.25 -14.78
CA ARG A 89 -7.57 -15.13 -15.09
C ARG A 89 -8.44 -15.15 -13.83
N ASN A 90 -8.03 -15.90 -12.81
CA ASN A 90 -8.79 -15.97 -11.54
C ASN A 90 -8.73 -14.66 -10.76
N ILE A 91 -7.75 -13.79 -11.04
CA ILE A 91 -7.66 -12.47 -10.43
C ILE A 91 -8.83 -11.57 -10.85
N GLY A 92 -9.41 -11.78 -12.03
CA GLY A 92 -10.62 -11.04 -12.42
C GLY A 92 -11.79 -11.27 -11.45
N LEU A 93 -11.98 -12.51 -10.99
CA LEU A 93 -12.99 -12.84 -9.97
C LEU A 93 -12.62 -12.24 -8.61
N TRP A 94 -11.35 -12.30 -8.22
CA TRP A 94 -10.87 -11.66 -6.99
C TRP A 94 -11.12 -10.14 -7.00
N LYS A 95 -10.83 -9.46 -8.12
CA LYS A 95 -11.09 -8.03 -8.28
C LYS A 95 -12.58 -7.70 -8.19
N TRP A 96 -13.44 -8.54 -8.74
CA TRP A 96 -14.88 -8.35 -8.60
C TRP A 96 -15.35 -8.38 -7.13
N LEU A 97 -14.67 -9.13 -6.27
CA LEU A 97 -14.95 -9.18 -4.83
C LEU A 97 -14.34 -8.02 -4.03
N TYR A 98 -13.14 -7.54 -4.40
CA TYR A 98 -12.32 -6.68 -3.53
C TYR A 98 -11.83 -5.36 -4.15
N ALA A 99 -11.90 -5.17 -5.47
CA ALA A 99 -11.30 -3.99 -6.11
C ALA A 99 -12.09 -2.71 -5.87
N ASP A 100 -13.41 -2.80 -5.68
CA ASP A 100 -14.27 -1.65 -5.36
C ASP A 100 -14.44 -1.50 -3.85
N THR A 101 -13.33 -1.27 -3.13
CA THR A 101 -13.38 -1.01 -1.68
C THR A 101 -13.50 0.49 -1.45
N PRO A 102 -14.66 1.01 -0.98
CA PRO A 102 -14.80 2.42 -0.65
C PRO A 102 -13.89 2.81 0.52
N TYR A 103 -13.75 4.11 0.76
CA TYR A 103 -13.15 4.57 2.00
C TYR A 103 -13.93 4.01 3.20
N VAL A 104 -13.22 3.39 4.13
CA VAL A 104 -13.81 2.76 5.33
C VAL A 104 -14.23 3.82 6.33
N SER A 105 -13.43 4.88 6.49
CA SER A 105 -13.72 5.95 7.44
C SER A 105 -13.35 7.34 6.90
N GLN A 106 -14.00 8.38 7.44
CA GLN A 106 -13.62 9.78 7.23
C GLN A 106 -13.41 10.17 5.76
N LYS A 107 -14.25 9.62 4.86
CA LYS A 107 -14.15 9.84 3.40
C LYS A 107 -14.12 11.33 3.07
N GLY A 108 -13.18 11.71 2.20
CA GLY A 108 -13.01 13.10 1.75
C GLY A 108 -12.06 13.92 2.61
N THR A 109 -11.52 13.36 3.69
CA THR A 109 -10.46 14.00 4.48
C THR A 109 -9.07 13.70 3.90
N ARG A 110 -8.10 14.58 4.19
CA ARG A 110 -6.69 14.35 3.83
C ARG A 110 -6.12 13.11 4.54
N GLY A 111 -6.50 12.86 5.78
CA GLY A 111 -6.06 11.69 6.55
C GLY A 111 -6.52 10.37 5.91
N ALA A 112 -7.80 10.27 5.54
CA ALA A 112 -8.31 9.10 4.84
C ALA A 112 -7.56 8.84 3.52
N TYR A 113 -7.29 9.90 2.75
CA TYR A 113 -6.49 9.78 1.52
C TYR A 113 -5.08 9.24 1.78
N LEU A 114 -4.38 9.78 2.76
CA LEU A 114 -3.02 9.36 3.10
C LEU A 114 -2.98 7.93 3.66
N VAL A 115 -3.94 7.54 4.48
CA VAL A 115 -3.94 6.25 5.18
C VAL A 115 -4.51 5.12 4.31
N GLU A 116 -5.64 5.35 3.64
CA GLU A 116 -6.39 4.31 2.92
C GLU A 116 -6.08 4.23 1.41
N ALA A 117 -5.40 5.23 0.86
CA ALA A 117 -5.00 5.25 -0.55
C ALA A 117 -3.47 5.16 -0.68
N VAL A 118 -2.77 6.29 -0.57
CA VAL A 118 -1.34 6.35 -0.95
C VAL A 118 -0.40 5.70 0.05
N GLY A 119 -0.75 5.68 1.34
CA GLY A 119 0.02 5.03 2.40
C GLY A 119 -0.43 3.61 2.71
N HIS A 120 -1.61 3.20 2.21
CA HIS A 120 -2.16 1.84 2.25
C HIS A 120 -1.88 1.09 3.57
N CYS A 121 -2.08 1.77 4.71
CA CYS A 121 -1.66 1.26 6.02
C CYS A 121 -2.39 -0.05 6.38
N ALA A 122 -3.62 -0.19 5.87
CA ALA A 122 -4.44 -1.37 6.07
C ALA A 122 -3.83 -2.64 5.46
N GLN A 123 -2.97 -2.54 4.43
CA GLN A 123 -2.34 -3.70 3.80
C GLN A 123 -1.47 -4.51 4.78
N CYS A 124 -0.98 -3.85 5.84
CA CYS A 124 -0.23 -4.44 6.94
C CYS A 124 -1.06 -4.55 8.22
N HIS A 125 -1.82 -3.52 8.56
CA HIS A 125 -2.52 -3.42 9.86
C HIS A 125 -3.94 -3.98 9.87
N THR A 126 -4.44 -4.55 8.77
CA THR A 126 -5.77 -5.19 8.71
C THR A 126 -5.61 -6.66 8.35
N PRO A 127 -6.28 -7.59 9.06
CA PRO A 127 -6.19 -9.00 8.75
C PRO A 127 -6.84 -9.29 7.39
N ARG A 128 -6.45 -10.42 6.80
CA ARG A 128 -7.02 -10.89 5.54
C ARG A 128 -7.98 -12.05 5.76
N ASP A 129 -8.99 -12.13 4.90
CA ASP A 129 -9.87 -13.28 4.80
C ASP A 129 -9.17 -14.47 4.09
N PRO A 130 -9.79 -15.67 4.07
CA PRO A 130 -9.21 -16.84 3.40
C PRO A 130 -8.94 -16.68 1.90
N PHE A 131 -9.57 -15.71 1.23
CA PHE A 131 -9.36 -15.41 -0.19
C PHE A 131 -8.31 -14.30 -0.41
N GLY A 132 -7.69 -13.81 0.66
CA GLY A 132 -6.62 -12.82 0.63
C GLY A 132 -7.10 -11.36 0.54
N GLY A 133 -8.41 -11.11 0.59
CA GLY A 133 -8.96 -9.76 0.70
C GLY A 133 -8.79 -9.19 2.10
N LEU A 134 -8.81 -7.86 2.26
CA LEU A 134 -8.81 -7.23 3.58
C LEU A 134 -10.15 -7.47 4.27
N ASP A 135 -10.11 -7.91 5.52
CA ASP A 135 -11.30 -8.04 6.37
C ASP A 135 -11.64 -6.68 7.00
N VAL A 136 -12.44 -5.90 6.28
CA VAL A 136 -12.85 -4.54 6.69
C VAL A 136 -13.64 -4.50 8.00
N SER A 137 -14.21 -5.63 8.46
CA SER A 137 -14.87 -5.70 9.77
C SER A 137 -13.88 -5.64 10.94
N ARG A 138 -12.59 -5.86 10.66
CA ARG A 138 -11.47 -5.76 11.61
C ARG A 138 -10.45 -4.74 11.13
N TRP A 139 -10.94 -3.62 10.60
CA TRP A 139 -10.12 -2.54 10.05
C TRP A 139 -9.06 -2.07 11.07
N MET A 140 -7.79 -2.10 10.68
CA MET A 140 -6.65 -1.66 11.49
C MET A 140 -6.44 -2.42 12.81
N MET A 141 -7.05 -3.60 13.00
CA MET A 141 -6.96 -4.41 14.23
C MET A 141 -5.70 -5.30 14.31
N GLY A 142 -4.72 -5.07 13.43
CA GLY A 142 -3.49 -5.85 13.36
C GLY A 142 -3.63 -7.14 12.57
N ALA A 143 -2.50 -7.72 12.20
CA ALA A 143 -2.45 -8.95 11.41
C ALA A 143 -1.12 -9.69 11.59
N PRO A 144 -1.07 -11.02 11.37
CA PRO A 144 0.21 -11.69 11.15
C PRO A 144 0.92 -11.10 9.93
N SER A 145 2.25 -11.01 9.99
CA SER A 145 3.07 -10.63 8.83
C SER A 145 2.87 -11.60 7.68
N ALA A 146 3.12 -11.15 6.44
CA ALA A 146 2.90 -11.98 5.24
C ALA A 146 3.76 -13.26 5.17
N ASP A 147 4.85 -13.32 5.95
CA ASP A 147 5.70 -14.49 6.11
C ASP A 147 5.38 -15.31 7.39
N GLY A 148 4.42 -14.85 8.20
CA GLY A 148 3.94 -15.49 9.43
C GLY A 148 4.92 -15.44 10.60
N ARG A 149 6.00 -14.66 10.51
CA ARG A 149 7.08 -14.66 11.52
C ARG A 149 6.94 -13.55 12.57
N ALA A 150 6.12 -12.55 12.31
CA ALA A 150 5.88 -11.43 13.21
C ALA A 150 4.38 -11.10 13.27
N ASN A 151 3.98 -10.36 14.30
CA ASN A 151 2.64 -9.77 14.37
C ASN A 151 2.75 -8.27 14.15
N ILE A 152 1.92 -7.76 13.25
CA ILE A 152 1.73 -6.35 12.99
C ILE A 152 0.65 -5.88 13.97
N PRO A 153 0.95 -4.89 14.85
CA PRO A 153 0.04 -4.52 15.91
C PRO A 153 -1.22 -3.81 15.36
N PRO A 154 -2.33 -3.83 16.12
CA PRO A 154 -3.45 -2.92 15.86
C PRO A 154 -3.00 -1.46 16.00
N ILE A 155 -3.59 -0.58 15.18
CA ILE A 155 -3.37 0.88 15.22
C ILE A 155 -4.69 1.64 15.42
N THR A 156 -5.71 0.97 15.94
CA THR A 156 -6.96 1.59 16.36
C THR A 156 -6.77 2.35 17.68
N PRO A 157 -7.60 3.36 17.97
CA PRO A 157 -7.53 4.12 19.22
C PRO A 157 -7.68 3.26 20.48
N SER A 158 -8.51 2.22 20.40
CA SER A 158 -8.80 1.31 21.52
C SER A 158 -7.58 0.50 21.97
N GLU A 159 -6.71 0.15 21.02
CA GLU A 159 -5.54 -0.69 21.26
C GLU A 159 -4.25 0.12 21.37
N LEU A 160 -3.99 1.05 20.45
CA LEU A 160 -2.75 1.83 20.40
C LEU A 160 -2.64 2.83 21.55
N LYS A 161 -3.75 3.49 21.92
CA LYS A 161 -3.88 4.44 23.04
C LYS A 161 -2.95 5.66 23.01
N TRP A 162 -2.26 5.90 21.90
CA TRP A 162 -1.46 7.09 21.69
C TRP A 162 -2.34 8.27 21.30
N THR A 163 -1.90 9.47 21.68
CA THR A 163 -2.46 10.75 21.24
C THR A 163 -2.10 11.02 19.78
N ALA A 164 -2.80 11.97 19.15
CA ALA A 164 -2.49 12.36 17.78
C ALA A 164 -1.09 12.96 17.67
N GLU A 165 -0.66 13.71 18.68
CA GLU A 165 0.68 14.30 18.77
C GLU A 165 1.76 13.22 18.86
N GLU A 166 1.54 12.19 19.67
CA GLU A 166 2.45 11.05 19.80
C GLU A 166 2.58 10.26 18.50
N ILE A 167 1.46 10.01 17.81
CA ILE A 167 1.47 9.34 16.49
C ILE A 167 2.22 10.20 15.47
N ALA A 168 1.98 11.50 15.43
CA ALA A 168 2.65 12.40 14.49
C ALA A 168 4.16 12.47 14.75
N GLU A 169 4.58 12.50 16.01
CA GLU A 169 6.00 12.45 16.40
C GLU A 169 6.64 11.12 16.01
N TYR A 170 5.97 9.99 16.30
CA TYR A 170 6.45 8.67 15.88
C TYR A 170 6.64 8.58 14.36
N LEU A 171 5.70 9.09 13.58
CA LEU A 171 5.81 9.13 12.11
C LEU A 171 6.90 10.08 11.60
N GLN A 172 7.40 10.98 12.45
CA GLN A 172 8.48 11.91 12.13
C GLN A 172 9.85 11.36 12.51
N SER A 173 10.00 10.85 13.72
CA SER A 173 11.29 10.50 14.33
C SER A 173 11.50 9.01 14.53
N GLY A 174 10.43 8.22 14.55
CA GLY A 174 10.46 6.80 14.86
C GLY A 174 10.52 6.47 16.34
N PHE A 175 10.48 7.47 17.22
CA PHE A 175 10.41 7.25 18.67
C PHE A 175 8.97 6.97 19.11
N THR A 176 8.81 5.93 19.91
CA THR A 176 7.58 5.66 20.67
C THR A 176 7.43 6.67 21.82
N PRO A 177 6.23 6.85 22.40
CA PRO A 177 6.02 7.68 23.59
C PRO A 177 6.89 7.25 24.79
N GLU A 178 7.25 5.98 24.85
CA GLU A 178 8.13 5.41 25.86
C GLU A 178 9.64 5.56 25.53
N TYR A 179 9.97 6.33 24.47
CA TYR A 179 11.33 6.59 23.98
C TYR A 179 12.09 5.36 23.45
N ASP A 180 11.39 4.26 23.15
CA ASP A 180 11.94 3.18 22.33
C ASP A 180 11.93 3.55 20.83
N MET A 181 12.73 2.87 20.02
CA MET A 181 12.88 3.14 18.59
C MET A 181 12.19 2.09 17.73
N VAL A 182 11.49 2.55 16.69
CA VAL A 182 10.89 1.67 15.68
C VAL A 182 11.95 0.81 14.97
N GLY A 183 11.65 -0.48 14.84
CA GLY A 183 12.44 -1.44 14.07
C GLY A 183 11.67 -2.08 12.92
N GLY A 184 12.34 -3.00 12.21
CA GLY A 184 11.72 -3.82 11.18
C GLY A 184 11.14 -3.03 10.00
N HIS A 185 10.04 -3.50 9.43
CA HIS A 185 9.41 -2.88 8.25
C HIS A 185 8.88 -1.47 8.54
N MET A 186 8.44 -1.20 9.77
CA MET A 186 7.93 0.12 10.14
C MET A 186 9.02 1.19 10.14
N ALA A 187 10.29 0.85 10.33
CA ALA A 187 11.38 1.81 10.21
C ALA A 187 11.48 2.41 8.79
N ALA A 188 11.29 1.58 7.75
CA ALA A 188 11.26 2.05 6.35
C ALA A 188 10.02 2.91 6.05
N VAL A 189 8.89 2.60 6.69
CA VAL A 189 7.68 3.43 6.61
C VAL A 189 7.95 4.81 7.23
N VAL A 190 8.51 4.83 8.45
CA VAL A 190 8.87 6.07 9.15
C VAL A 190 9.88 6.90 8.37
N GLU A 191 10.88 6.28 7.74
CA GLU A 191 11.83 6.99 6.88
C GLU A 191 11.10 7.81 5.79
N ASN A 192 10.03 7.26 5.22
CA ASN A 192 9.24 7.97 4.20
C ASN A 192 8.26 8.98 4.82
N THR A 193 7.56 8.63 5.90
CA THR A 193 6.60 9.55 6.54
C THR A 193 7.29 10.76 7.20
N SER A 194 8.56 10.62 7.58
CA SER A 194 9.38 11.72 8.10
C SER A 194 9.57 12.86 7.08
N ARG A 195 9.48 12.53 5.78
CA ARG A 195 9.59 13.49 4.67
C ARG A 195 8.29 14.21 4.34
N LEU A 196 7.17 13.78 4.93
CA LEU A 196 5.88 14.45 4.75
C LEU A 196 5.89 15.84 5.40
N THR A 197 4.90 16.66 5.07
CA THR A 197 4.67 17.88 5.83
C THR A 197 4.15 17.55 7.23
N THR A 198 4.37 18.44 8.20
CA THR A 198 3.76 18.29 9.54
C THR A 198 2.23 18.20 9.44
N ALA A 199 1.61 18.95 8.52
CA ALA A 199 0.17 18.91 8.29
C ALA A 199 -0.30 17.52 7.83
N ASP A 200 0.43 16.86 6.92
CA ASP A 200 0.10 15.52 6.46
C ASP A 200 0.28 14.47 7.57
N ARG A 201 1.35 14.54 8.37
CA ARG A 201 1.52 13.66 9.54
C ARG A 201 0.39 13.83 10.56
N ASN A 202 0.01 15.07 10.85
CA ASN A 202 -1.12 15.36 11.73
C ASN A 202 -2.45 14.85 11.15
N ALA A 203 -2.64 14.92 9.83
CA ALA A 203 -3.83 14.38 9.18
C ALA A 203 -3.91 12.85 9.29
N ILE A 204 -2.78 12.14 9.13
CA ILE A 204 -2.69 10.69 9.38
C ILE A 204 -3.03 10.39 10.84
N ALA A 205 -2.40 11.08 11.78
CA ALA A 205 -2.62 10.87 13.21
C ALA A 205 -4.08 11.10 13.60
N THR A 206 -4.67 12.21 13.13
CA THR A 206 -6.09 12.54 13.36
C THR A 206 -7.02 11.47 12.81
N TYR A 207 -6.73 10.95 11.61
CA TYR A 207 -7.53 9.86 11.03
C TYR A 207 -7.50 8.63 11.94
N LEU A 208 -6.31 8.22 12.39
CA LEU A 208 -6.14 7.02 13.23
C LEU A 208 -6.82 7.18 14.59
N THR A 209 -6.68 8.33 15.26
CA THR A 209 -7.32 8.57 16.57
C THR A 209 -8.84 8.68 16.50
N ASN A 210 -9.39 8.98 15.33
CA ASN A 210 -10.84 9.13 15.10
C ASN A 210 -11.48 7.88 14.45
N LEU A 211 -10.77 6.75 14.36
CA LEU A 211 -11.38 5.50 13.91
C LEU A 211 -12.44 5.05 14.93
N GLU A 212 -13.66 4.81 14.43
CA GLU A 212 -14.73 4.17 15.20
C GLU A 212 -14.44 2.66 15.28
N ASN A 213 -14.63 2.06 16.46
CA ASN A 213 -14.49 0.62 16.66
C ASN A 213 -15.75 -0.13 16.21
#